data_AF-A0A077NSX0-F1
#
_entry.id   AF-A0A077NSX0-F1
#
_cell.length_a   1.000
_cell.length_b   1.000
_cell.length_c   1.000
_cell.angle_alpha   90.00
_cell.angle_beta   90.00
_cell.angle_gamma   90.00
#
_symmetry.space_group_name_H-M   'P 1'
#
loop_
_entity.id
_entity.type
_entity.pdbx_description
1 polymer ?
#
loop_
_entity_poly.entity_id
_entity_poly.type
_entity_poly.pdbx_seq_one_letter_code
_entity_poly.pdbx_strand_id
1 'polypeptide(L)' 'MATSNKNAKSQFMTARVPHEVVDLMEQVRTESESKAQFIVTAMKTEIKRRQRKAKASSEQE' A
#
# COMPACT_ATOMS: atom_id res chain seq x y z
N MET A 1 2.61 -20.22 20.72
CA MET A 1 3.66 -19.77 19.78
C MET A 1 3.32 -18.38 19.31
N ALA A 2 4.07 -17.35 19.70
CA ALA A 2 3.89 -16.00 19.17
C ALA A 2 4.82 -15.86 17.95
N THR A 3 4.30 -16.11 16.75
CA THR A 3 5.00 -15.71 15.53
C THR A 3 5.03 -14.19 15.51
N SER A 4 6.19 -13.62 15.85
CA SER A 4 6.37 -12.17 15.84
C SER A 4 6.02 -11.65 14.45
N ASN A 5 4.95 -10.85 14.37
CA ASN A 5 4.36 -10.38 13.12
C ASN A 5 5.24 -9.33 12.41
N LYS A 6 6.46 -9.11 12.91
CA LYS A 6 7.41 -8.09 12.53
C LYS A 6 8.82 -8.69 12.53
N ASN A 7 9.53 -8.54 11.42
CA ASN A 7 10.95 -8.79 11.31
C ASN A 7 11.71 -7.48 11.02
N ALA A 8 13.04 -7.52 10.88
CA ALA A 8 13.87 -6.34 10.66
C ALA A 8 13.56 -5.56 9.36
N LYS A 9 12.88 -6.18 8.39
CA LYS A 9 12.62 -5.64 7.05
C LYS A 9 11.13 -5.44 6.74
N SER A 10 10.22 -6.15 7.41
CA SER A 10 8.79 -6.08 7.13
C SER A 10 7.92 -6.40 8.34
N GLN A 11 6.70 -5.89 8.31
CA GLN A 11 5.62 -6.22 9.23
C GLN A 11 4.48 -6.83 8.42
N PHE A 12 3.97 -7.97 8.85
CA PHE A 12 2.80 -8.59 8.24
C PHE A 12 1.53 -7.93 8.78
N MET A 13 0.60 -7.64 7.87
CA MET A 13 -0.65 -6.96 8.16
C MET A 13 -1.78 -7.72 7.46
N THR A 14 -2.88 -7.97 8.17
CA THR A 14 -4.07 -8.59 7.59
C THR A 14 -5.20 -7.58 7.53
N ALA A 15 -5.82 -7.46 6.37
CA ALA A 15 -7.00 -6.63 6.14
C ALA A 15 -7.94 -7.35 5.18
N ARG A 16 -9.24 -7.19 5.38
CA ARG A 16 -10.25 -7.67 4.43
C ARG A 16 -10.41 -6.63 3.33
N VAL A 17 -10.30 -7.07 2.08
CA VAL A 17 -10.48 -6.22 0.89
C VAL A 17 -11.74 -6.69 0.18
N PRO A 18 -12.69 -5.79 -0.17
CA PRO A 18 -13.89 -6.16 -0.94
C PRO A 18 -13.52 -6.81 -2.28
N HIS A 19 -14.37 -7.75 -2.74
CA HIS A 19 -14.14 -8.47 -4.00
C HIS A 19 -14.02 -7.51 -5.19
N GLU A 20 -14.88 -6.51 -5.29
CA GLU A 20 -14.83 -5.49 -6.35
C GLU A 20 -13.45 -4.83 -6.48
N VAL A 21 -12.82 -4.52 -5.34
CA VAL A 21 -11.47 -3.90 -5.33
C VAL A 21 -10.40 -4.89 -5.78
N VAL A 22 -10.54 -6.17 -5.42
CA VAL A 22 -9.64 -7.23 -5.87
C VAL A 22 -9.77 -7.43 -7.38
N ASP A 23 -11.00 -7.45 -7.90
CA ASP A 23 -11.25 -7.62 -9.33
C ASP A 23 -10.69 -6.46 -10.15
N LEU A 24 -10.89 -5.23 -9.68
CA LEU A 24 -10.29 -4.04 -10.30
C LEU A 24 -8.76 -4.10 -10.26
N MET A 25 -8.17 -4.57 -9.15
CA MET A 25 -6.72 -4.75 -9.05
C MET A 25 -6.20 -5.73 -10.10
N GLU A 26 -6.84 -6.89 -10.29
CA GLU A 26 -6.40 -7.86 -11.30
C GLU A 26 -6.53 -7.33 -12.74
N GLN A 27 -7.49 -6.43 -13.01
CA GLN A 27 -7.66 -5.82 -14.33
C GLN A 27 -6.58 -4.78 -14.67
N VAL A 28 -6.08 -4.04 -13.67
CA VAL A 28 -5.09 -2.96 -13.89
C VAL A 28 -3.65 -3.39 -13.60
N ARG A 29 -3.47 -4.52 -12.93
CA ARG A 29 -2.16 -5.11 -12.64
C ARG A 29 -1.46 -5.51 -13.93
N THR A 30 -0.14 -5.31 -13.95
CA THR A 30 0.71 -5.81 -15.03
C THR A 30 1.03 -7.29 -14.84
N GLU A 31 1.17 -8.05 -15.94
CA GLU A 31 1.37 -9.51 -15.91
C GLU A 31 2.59 -9.96 -15.08
N SER A 32 3.63 -9.13 -15.02
CA SER A 32 4.87 -9.40 -14.27
C SER A 32 4.83 -8.94 -12.81
N GLU A 33 3.86 -8.12 -12.42
CA GLU A 33 3.73 -7.65 -11.04
C GLU A 33 3.03 -8.71 -10.19
N SER A 34 3.31 -8.80 -8.89
CA SER A 34 2.57 -9.65 -7.96
C SER A 34 1.51 -8.86 -7.18
N LYS A 35 0.46 -9.51 -6.67
CA LYS A 35 -0.57 -8.84 -5.84
C LYS A 35 0.05 -8.08 -4.65
N ALA A 36 1.04 -8.69 -3.99
CA ALA A 36 1.75 -8.08 -2.88
C ALA A 36 2.54 -6.84 -3.31
N GLN A 37 3.21 -6.91 -4.47
CA GLN A 37 3.95 -5.78 -5.03
C GLN A 37 3.01 -4.63 -5.40
N PHE A 38 1.86 -4.92 -6.01
CA PHE A 38 0.83 -3.92 -6.30
C PHE A 38 0.37 -3.20 -5.03
N ILE A 39 0.03 -3.96 -3.98
CA ILE A 39 -0.42 -3.41 -2.69
C ILE A 39 0.67 -2.51 -2.09
N VAL A 40 1.93 -2.96 -2.06
CA VAL A 40 3.04 -2.16 -1.53
C VAL A 40 3.27 -0.89 -2.35
N THR A 41 3.18 -0.96 -3.68
CA THR A 41 3.32 0.19 -4.58
C THR A 41 2.18 1.19 -4.38
N ALA A 42 0.94 0.73 -4.26
CA ALA A 42 -0.23 1.56 -3.98
C ALA A 42 -0.09 2.29 -2.64
N MET A 43 0.32 1.57 -1.58
CA MET A 43 0.58 2.17 -0.26
C MET A 43 1.67 3.25 -0.32
N LYS A 44 2.81 2.97 -0.99
CA LYS A 44 3.90 3.95 -1.15
C LYS A 44 3.43 5.19 -1.91
N THR A 45 2.62 5.01 -2.94
CA THR A 45 2.07 6.10 -3.74
C THR A 45 1.16 6.99 -2.90
N GLU A 46 0.27 6.39 -2.12
CA GLU A 46 -0.66 7.10 -1.25
C GLU A 46 0.08 7.86 -0.12
N ILE A 47 1.11 7.26 0.49
CA ILE A 47 1.98 7.93 1.48
C ILE A 47 2.62 9.18 0.86
N LYS A 48 3.26 9.03 -0.31
CA LYS A 48 3.89 10.16 -1.02
C LYS A 48 2.86 11.24 -1.36
N ARG A 49 1.67 10.86 -1.80
CA ARG A 49 0.58 11.80 -2.12
C ARG A 49 0.17 12.62 -0.90
N ARG A 50 0.02 11.98 0.27
CA ARG A 50 -0.30 12.67 1.54
C ARG A 50 0.84 13.56 2.02
N GLN A 51 2.08 13.08 1.95
CA GLN A 51 3.26 13.88 2.31
C GLN A 51 3.39 15.14 1.45
N ARG A 52 3.17 15.05 0.13
CA ARG A 52 3.16 16.22 -0.76
C ARG A 52 2.05 17.21 -0.40
N LYS A 53 0.85 16.72 -0.08
CA LYS A 53 -0.26 17.59 0.38
C LYS A 53 0.09 18.31 1.67
N ALA A 54 0.67 17.60 2.64
CA ALA A 54 1.10 18.20 3.91
C ALA A 54 2.18 19.27 3.73
N LYS A 55 3.16 19.02 2.85
CA LYS A 55 4.23 20.00 2.54
C LYS A 55 3.69 21.24 1.83
N ALA A 56 2.75 21.07 0.90
CA ALA A 56 2.11 22.19 0.22
C ALA A 56 1.25 23.05 1.17
N SER A 57 0.62 22.43 2.19
CA SER A 57 -0.12 23.19 3.21
C SER A 57 0.78 23.89 4.22
N SER A 58 1.99 23.36 4.49
CA SER A 58 2.94 23.99 5.42
C SER A 58 3.77 25.13 4.80
N GLU A 59 3.72 25.31 3.48
CA GLU A 59 4.35 26.44 2.78
C GLU A 59 3.40 27.65 2.62
N GLN A 60 2.17 27.56 3.14
CA GLN A 60 1.19 28.65 3.16
C GLN A 60 0.92 29.24 4.57
N GLU A 61 1.71 28.87 5.57
CA GLU A 61 1.70 29.48 6.92
C GLU A 61 2.94 30.36 7.15
#